data_AF-R6IRF8-F1
#
_entry.id   AF-R6IRF8-F1
#
_cell.length_a   1.000
_cell.length_b   1.000
_cell.length_c   1.000
_cell.angle_alpha   90.00
_cell.angle_beta   90.00
_cell.angle_gamma   90.00
#
_symmetry.space_group_name_H-M   'P 1'
#
loop_
_entity.id
_entity.type
_entity.pdbx_description
1 polymer ?
#
loop_
_entity_poly.entity_id
_entity_poly.type
_entity_poly.pdbx_seq_one_letter_code
_entity_poly.pdbx_strand_id
1 'polypeptide(L)'
;MKDIDTLLKEVKRIHFIGIGGSGMCPLAEILLSLGYQLSGSDNNDTETFRRIEKEGAKVYLGQTKANLTPDIQLVIYTNAILEGNEELEWAKTHYPCFERAELLGAMSRIFSNCIGISGTHGKTTTSSMTTQVLLEAGLDPSAVIGGKLPAMAVSCLPLTPTAATATAKTLYVKVANTTTPFCTWIRTLRWC
;
A
#
# COMPACT_ATOMS: atom_id res chain seq x y z
N MET A 1 -3.27 1.06 -23.98
CA MET A 1 -2.55 0.95 -22.69
C MET A 1 -3.61 0.77 -21.63
N LYS A 2 -3.65 -0.38 -20.93
CA LYS A 2 -4.69 -0.61 -19.92
C LYS A 2 -4.43 0.31 -18.74
N ASP A 3 -5.45 1.03 -18.28
CA ASP A 3 -5.37 1.87 -17.10
C ASP A 3 -5.33 1.01 -15.82
N ILE A 4 -4.53 1.41 -14.85
CA ILE A 4 -4.33 0.67 -13.59
C ILE A 4 -5.64 0.50 -12.82
N ASP A 5 -6.57 1.46 -12.91
CA ASP A 5 -7.86 1.40 -12.22
C ASP A 5 -8.74 0.26 -12.73
N THR A 6 -8.63 -0.07 -14.01
CA THR A 6 -9.38 -1.18 -14.61
C THR A 6 -8.69 -2.50 -14.29
N LEU A 7 -7.36 -2.54 -14.37
CA LEU A 7 -6.59 -3.75 -14.06
C LEU A 7 -6.80 -4.21 -12.63
N LEU A 8 -6.78 -3.30 -11.64
CA LEU A 8 -7.02 -3.67 -10.24
C LEU A 8 -8.39 -4.33 -10.04
N LYS A 9 -9.40 -4.07 -10.87
CA LYS A 9 -10.71 -4.74 -10.78
C LYS A 9 -10.72 -6.15 -11.39
N GLU A 10 -9.81 -6.42 -12.33
CA GLU A 10 -9.74 -7.67 -13.09
C GLU A 10 -8.73 -8.68 -12.50
N VAL A 11 -7.66 -8.19 -11.90
CA VAL A 11 -6.54 -9.01 -11.42
C VAL A 11 -6.66 -9.29 -9.93
N LYS A 12 -6.14 -10.45 -9.50
CA LYS A 12 -5.98 -10.79 -8.08
C LYS A 12 -4.55 -11.07 -7.67
N ARG A 13 -3.66 -11.35 -8.62
CA ARG A 13 -2.26 -11.73 -8.35
C ARG A 13 -1.32 -10.61 -8.76
N ILE A 14 -0.71 -9.98 -7.76
CA ILE A 14 0.16 -8.82 -7.93
C ILE A 14 1.55 -9.17 -7.39
N HIS A 15 2.58 -8.81 -8.15
CA HIS A 15 3.97 -8.98 -7.75
C HIS A 15 4.63 -7.61 -7.48
N PHE A 16 5.29 -7.47 -6.34
CA PHE A 16 5.96 -6.25 -5.91
C PHE A 16 7.48 -6.39 -6.04
N ILE A 17 8.13 -5.56 -6.84
CA ILE A 17 9.59 -5.46 -6.87
C ILE A 17 10.02 -4.35 -5.89
N GLY A 18 10.75 -4.72 -4.85
CA GLY A 18 11.10 -3.83 -3.72
C GLY A 18 10.01 -3.76 -2.64
N ILE A 19 9.40 -4.90 -2.29
CA ILE A 19 8.26 -4.97 -1.35
C ILE A 19 8.61 -4.53 0.07
N GLY A 20 9.88 -4.68 0.49
CA GLY A 20 10.37 -4.31 1.82
C GLY A 20 10.53 -2.81 2.03
N GLY A 21 10.43 -2.00 0.97
CA GLY A 21 10.54 -0.55 1.05
C GLY A 21 9.42 0.10 1.87
N SER A 22 9.74 1.15 2.63
CA SER A 22 8.80 1.86 3.51
C SER A 22 7.56 2.42 2.81
N GLY A 23 7.64 2.72 1.52
CA GLY A 23 6.52 3.18 0.71
C GLY A 23 5.75 2.09 -0.05
N MET A 24 6.29 0.86 -0.10
CA MET A 24 5.72 -0.28 -0.81
C MET A 24 4.98 -1.20 0.16
N CYS A 25 5.59 -1.45 1.33
CA CYS A 25 5.06 -2.32 2.37
C CYS A 25 3.61 -1.95 2.76
N PRO A 26 3.27 -0.68 3.05
CA PRO A 26 1.89 -0.34 3.37
C PRO A 26 0.89 -0.58 2.24
N LEU A 27 1.29 -0.39 0.98
CA LEU A 27 0.41 -0.67 -0.17
C LEU A 27 0.15 -2.17 -0.31
N ALA A 28 1.17 -2.99 -0.06
CA ALA A 28 1.05 -4.44 -0.05
C ALA A 28 0.09 -4.91 1.07
N GLU A 29 0.20 -4.37 2.28
CA GLU A 29 -0.70 -4.73 3.40
C GLU A 29 -2.17 -4.44 3.07
N ILE A 30 -2.44 -3.28 2.48
CA ILE A 30 -3.80 -2.90 2.08
C ILE A 30 -4.32 -3.87 1.02
N LEU A 31 -3.52 -4.20 0.00
CA LEU A 31 -3.94 -5.14 -1.03
C LEU A 31 -4.16 -6.56 -0.49
N LEU A 32 -3.33 -7.04 0.46
CA LEU A 32 -3.60 -8.30 1.17
C LEU A 32 -4.96 -8.26 1.89
N SER A 33 -5.28 -7.17 2.58
CA SER A 33 -6.57 -7.04 3.27
C SER A 33 -7.77 -6.96 2.33
N LEU A 34 -7.58 -6.44 1.11
CA LEU A 34 -8.58 -6.43 0.06
C LEU A 34 -8.72 -7.80 -0.62
N GLY A 35 -7.96 -8.81 -0.18
CA GLY A 35 -8.03 -10.19 -0.66
C GLY A 35 -7.21 -10.46 -1.92
N TYR A 36 -6.23 -9.61 -2.25
CA TYR A 36 -5.28 -9.88 -3.32
C TYR A 36 -4.24 -10.90 -2.86
N GLN A 37 -3.76 -11.70 -3.80
CA GLN A 37 -2.62 -12.59 -3.61
C GLN A 37 -1.36 -11.85 -4.00
N LEU A 38 -0.51 -11.59 -3.01
CA LEU A 38 0.72 -10.86 -3.23
C LEU A 38 1.92 -11.78 -3.27
N SER A 39 2.83 -11.47 -4.19
CA SER A 39 4.20 -11.90 -4.13
C SER A 39 5.12 -10.69 -4.23
N GLY A 40 6.39 -10.84 -3.86
CA GLY A 40 7.34 -9.76 -4.08
C GLY A 40 8.77 -10.12 -3.78
N SER A 41 9.68 -9.29 -4.25
CA SER A 41 11.12 -9.45 -4.07
C SER A 41 11.71 -8.23 -3.36
N ASP A 42 12.78 -8.45 -2.60
CA ASP A 42 13.62 -7.37 -2.07
C ASP A 42 15.07 -7.84 -1.95
N ASN A 43 16.03 -6.91 -2.00
CA ASN A 43 17.45 -7.23 -1.81
C ASN A 43 17.86 -7.23 -0.34
N ASN A 44 17.08 -6.57 0.52
CA ASN A 44 17.36 -6.47 1.94
C ASN A 44 16.36 -7.27 2.76
N ASP A 45 16.86 -8.09 3.68
CA ASP A 45 16.02 -8.73 4.70
C ASP A 45 15.71 -7.73 5.81
N THR A 46 14.51 -7.15 5.77
CA THR A 46 14.05 -6.11 6.70
C THR A 46 12.89 -6.60 7.57
N GLU A 47 12.65 -5.94 8.71
CA GLU A 47 11.50 -6.24 9.57
C GLU A 47 10.17 -6.11 8.80
N THR A 48 10.07 -5.15 7.87
CA THR A 48 8.90 -4.95 7.00
C THR A 48 8.70 -6.10 6.02
N PHE A 49 9.79 -6.57 5.40
CA PHE A 49 9.78 -7.74 4.50
C PHE A 49 9.25 -8.99 5.21
N ARG A 50 9.75 -9.27 6.43
CA ARG A 50 9.30 -10.41 7.25
C ARG A 50 7.90 -10.26 7.80
N ARG A 51 7.44 -9.04 8.03
CA ARG A 51 6.06 -8.80 8.48
C ARG A 51 5.05 -9.13 7.39
N ILE A 52 5.28 -8.65 6.17
CA ILE A 52 4.39 -8.95 5.03
C ILE A 52 4.37 -10.45 4.69
N GLU A 53 5.49 -11.13 4.84
CA GLU A 53 5.55 -12.59 4.73
C GLU A 53 4.60 -13.28 5.73
N LYS A 54 4.60 -12.84 6.99
CA LYS A 54 3.68 -13.34 8.03
C LYS A 54 2.22 -13.00 7.77
N GLU A 55 1.95 -11.89 7.09
CA GLU A 55 0.61 -11.49 6.68
C GLU A 55 0.08 -12.27 5.46
N GLY A 56 0.94 -13.12 4.84
CA GLY A 56 0.53 -14.10 3.83
C GLY A 56 1.01 -13.81 2.41
N ALA A 57 1.86 -12.81 2.20
CA ALA A 57 2.50 -12.61 0.91
C ALA A 57 3.66 -13.59 0.70
N LYS A 58 3.87 -14.00 -0.56
CA LYS A 58 5.03 -14.82 -0.94
C LYS A 58 6.23 -13.92 -1.26
N VAL A 59 7.22 -13.88 -0.37
CA VAL A 59 8.38 -13.00 -0.53
C VAL A 59 9.63 -13.76 -0.98
N TYR A 60 10.49 -13.10 -1.76
CA TYR A 60 11.75 -13.64 -2.26
C TYR A 60 12.90 -12.71 -1.93
N LEU A 61 13.99 -13.25 -1.38
CA LEU A 61 15.21 -12.50 -1.16
C LEU A 61 16.06 -12.53 -2.45
N GLY A 62 16.42 -11.36 -2.94
CA GLY A 62 17.08 -11.17 -4.23
C GLY A 62 16.09 -10.97 -5.38
N GLN A 63 16.43 -10.03 -6.27
CA GLN A 63 15.60 -9.66 -7.41
C GLN A 63 16.06 -10.42 -8.66
N THR A 64 15.35 -11.49 -9.00
CA THR A 64 15.69 -12.34 -10.16
C THR A 64 14.46 -12.63 -10.99
N LYS A 65 14.64 -12.87 -12.29
CA LYS A 65 13.53 -13.24 -13.20
C LYS A 65 12.79 -14.52 -12.75
N ALA A 66 13.43 -15.40 -11.99
CA ALA A 66 12.84 -16.66 -11.53
C ALA A 66 11.72 -16.45 -10.49
N ASN A 67 11.70 -15.29 -9.83
CA ASN A 67 10.64 -14.93 -8.89
C ASN A 67 9.30 -14.66 -9.60
N LEU A 68 9.34 -14.32 -10.89
CA LEU A 68 8.18 -13.99 -11.69
C LEU A 68 7.50 -15.27 -12.18
N THR A 69 6.54 -15.75 -11.41
CA THR A 69 5.74 -16.92 -11.75
C THR A 69 4.73 -16.60 -12.87
N PRO A 70 4.39 -17.56 -13.76
CA PRO A 70 3.50 -17.33 -14.91
C PRO A 70 2.09 -16.86 -14.56
N ASP A 71 1.70 -17.00 -13.30
CA ASP A 71 0.38 -16.71 -12.80
C ASP A 71 0.21 -15.27 -12.31
N ILE A 72 1.31 -14.49 -12.26
CA ILE A 72 1.30 -13.05 -12.01
C ILE A 72 0.51 -12.33 -13.10
N GLN A 73 -0.29 -11.35 -12.69
CA GLN A 73 -1.13 -10.59 -13.62
C GLN A 73 -0.77 -9.11 -13.67
N LEU A 74 -0.07 -8.61 -12.65
CA LEU A 74 0.31 -7.21 -12.50
C LEU A 74 1.62 -7.12 -11.72
N VAL A 75 2.53 -6.28 -12.17
CA VAL A 75 3.80 -6.00 -11.49
C VAL A 75 3.84 -4.55 -11.03
N ILE A 76 4.17 -4.33 -9.77
CA ILE A 76 4.34 -3.00 -9.17
C ILE A 76 5.79 -2.85 -8.76
N TYR A 77 6.40 -1.75 -9.14
CA TYR A 77 7.82 -1.51 -8.88
C TYR A 77 8.05 -0.10 -8.32
N THR A 78 9.18 0.07 -7.63
CA THR A 78 9.63 1.37 -7.13
C THR A 78 10.67 1.97 -8.07
N ASN A 79 10.70 3.31 -8.19
CA ASN A 79 11.74 4.01 -8.94
C ASN A 79 13.16 3.88 -8.32
N ALA A 80 13.25 3.32 -7.11
CA ALA A 80 14.54 3.04 -6.46
C ALA A 80 15.24 1.77 -7.00
N ILE A 81 14.66 1.08 -7.99
CA ILE A 81 15.28 -0.10 -8.61
C ILE A 81 16.35 0.35 -9.60
N LEU A 82 17.55 -0.21 -9.47
CA LEU A 82 18.68 0.06 -10.35
C LEU A 82 18.39 -0.39 -11.79
N GLU A 83 18.90 0.38 -12.75
CA GLU A 83 18.94 -0.03 -14.15
C GLU A 83 19.74 -1.34 -14.29
N GLY A 84 19.26 -2.28 -15.09
CA GLY A 84 19.84 -3.62 -15.23
C GLY A 84 19.29 -4.66 -14.26
N ASN A 85 18.26 -4.33 -13.48
CA ASN A 85 17.53 -5.34 -12.72
C ASN A 85 16.83 -6.34 -13.66
N GLU A 86 17.29 -7.59 -13.64
CA GLU A 86 16.80 -8.65 -14.53
C GLU A 86 15.31 -8.97 -14.31
N GLU A 87 14.79 -8.81 -13.09
CA GLU A 87 13.38 -9.03 -12.75
C GLU A 87 12.49 -7.95 -13.37
N LEU A 88 12.85 -6.67 -13.25
CA LEU A 88 12.08 -5.57 -13.80
C LEU A 88 12.09 -5.56 -15.34
N GLU A 89 13.26 -5.79 -15.95
CA GLU A 89 13.39 -5.83 -17.41
C GLU A 89 12.61 -7.00 -18.02
N TRP A 90 12.64 -8.17 -17.36
CA TRP A 90 11.79 -9.29 -17.75
C TRP A 90 10.30 -8.99 -17.53
N ALA A 91 9.95 -8.35 -16.41
CA ALA A 91 8.56 -8.00 -16.10
C ALA A 91 7.95 -7.07 -17.15
N LYS A 92 8.65 -6.01 -17.56
CA LYS A 92 8.17 -5.03 -18.54
C LYS A 92 7.79 -5.63 -19.89
N THR A 93 8.41 -6.75 -20.26
CA THR A 93 8.17 -7.42 -21.55
C THR A 93 7.07 -8.49 -21.48
N HIS A 94 6.71 -8.96 -20.28
CA HIS A 94 5.77 -10.08 -20.09
C HIS A 94 4.49 -9.72 -19.34
N TYR A 95 4.52 -8.68 -18.50
CA TYR A 95 3.42 -8.30 -17.63
C TYR A 95 3.16 -6.79 -17.66
N PRO A 96 1.92 -6.34 -17.41
CA PRO A 96 1.63 -4.94 -17.14
C PRO A 96 2.42 -4.49 -15.90
N CYS A 97 3.25 -3.46 -16.07
CA CYS A 97 4.10 -2.91 -15.01
C CYS A 97 3.69 -1.46 -14.72
N PHE A 98 3.54 -1.12 -13.44
CA PHE A 98 3.23 0.25 -13.00
C PHE A 98 4.12 0.68 -11.85
N GLU A 99 4.39 1.98 -11.78
CA GLU A 99 5.13 2.55 -10.66
C GLU A 99 4.25 2.62 -9.41
N ARG A 100 4.89 2.53 -8.24
CA ARG A 100 4.28 2.81 -6.93
C ARG A 100 3.38 4.06 -6.92
N ALA A 101 3.81 5.14 -7.57
CA ALA A 101 3.05 6.41 -7.60
C ALA A 101 1.69 6.25 -8.30
N GLU A 102 1.63 5.45 -9.36
CA GLU A 102 0.42 5.15 -10.11
C GLU A 102 -0.53 4.27 -9.30
N LEU A 103 -0.01 3.22 -8.65
CA LEU A 103 -0.78 2.38 -7.73
C LEU A 103 -1.38 3.21 -6.60
N LEU A 104 -0.59 4.09 -5.99
CA LEU A 104 -1.04 4.97 -4.94
C LEU A 104 -2.16 5.91 -5.42
N GLY A 105 -2.07 6.40 -6.66
CA GLY A 105 -3.14 7.17 -7.29
C GLY A 105 -4.41 6.35 -7.46
N ALA A 106 -4.29 5.13 -7.98
CA ALA A 106 -5.40 4.20 -8.17
C ALA A 106 -6.11 3.86 -6.86
N MET A 107 -5.34 3.56 -5.82
CA MET A 107 -5.87 3.26 -4.49
C MET A 107 -6.65 4.44 -3.89
N SER A 108 -6.19 5.68 -4.10
CA SER A 108 -6.91 6.87 -3.65
C SER A 108 -8.29 7.05 -4.30
N ARG A 109 -8.51 6.42 -5.47
CA ARG A 109 -9.81 6.41 -6.17
C ARG A 109 -10.69 5.23 -5.77
N ILE A 110 -10.09 4.13 -5.30
CA ILE A 110 -10.80 2.95 -4.78
C ILE A 110 -11.48 3.29 -3.45
N PHE A 111 -10.80 4.01 -2.55
CA PHE A 111 -11.37 4.43 -1.28
C PHE A 111 -12.11 5.76 -1.43
N SER A 112 -13.45 5.72 -1.41
CA SER A 112 -14.31 6.91 -1.42
C SER A 112 -14.11 7.80 -0.18
N ASN A 113 -13.63 7.19 0.91
CA ASN A 113 -13.33 7.83 2.18
C ASN A 113 -11.81 7.78 2.43
N CYS A 114 -11.06 8.63 1.73
CA CYS A 114 -9.60 8.71 1.87
C CYS A 114 -9.20 10.08 2.47
N ILE A 115 -8.45 10.06 3.56
CA ILE A 115 -7.82 11.24 4.18
C ILE A 115 -6.34 11.23 3.84
N GLY A 116 -5.90 12.21 3.04
CA GLY A 116 -4.48 12.51 2.94
C GLY A 116 -4.03 13.37 4.12
N ILE A 117 -2.82 13.11 4.64
CA ILE A 117 -2.01 13.98 5.54
C ILE A 117 -0.61 14.26 4.92
N SER A 118 -0.31 15.53 4.61
CA SER A 118 0.97 15.99 4.02
C SER A 118 1.42 17.28 4.64
N GLY A 119 2.72 17.53 4.56
CA GLY A 119 3.38 18.73 5.06
C GLY A 119 4.85 18.43 5.31
N THR A 120 5.68 19.45 5.46
CA THR A 120 7.12 19.25 5.71
C THR A 120 7.35 18.63 7.09
N HIS A 121 6.58 19.08 8.10
CA HIS A 121 6.63 18.59 9.48
C HIS A 121 5.24 18.21 9.99
N GLY A 122 5.17 17.48 11.11
CA GLY A 122 3.90 17.21 11.82
C GLY A 122 3.02 16.10 11.24
N LYS A 123 3.30 15.58 10.04
CA LYS A 123 2.46 14.56 9.37
C LYS A 123 2.14 13.34 10.23
N THR A 124 3.18 12.76 10.85
CA THR A 124 3.03 11.56 11.68
C THR A 124 2.14 11.87 12.88
N THR A 125 2.37 12.99 13.56
CA THR A 125 1.57 13.43 14.71
C THR A 125 0.12 13.70 14.30
N THR A 126 -0.11 14.43 13.22
CA THR A 126 -1.47 14.70 12.72
C THR A 126 -2.18 13.41 12.32
N SER A 127 -1.49 12.47 11.69
CA SER A 127 -2.08 11.18 11.28
C SER A 127 -2.46 10.31 12.46
N SER A 128 -1.60 10.27 13.47
CA SER A 128 -1.88 9.62 14.74
C SER A 128 -3.11 10.21 15.43
N MET A 129 -3.18 11.53 15.55
CA MET A 129 -4.33 12.21 16.17
C MET A 129 -5.61 12.00 15.38
N THR A 130 -5.57 12.11 14.05
CA THR A 130 -6.73 11.87 13.19
C THR A 130 -7.22 10.44 13.35
N THR A 131 -6.33 9.45 13.32
CA THR A 131 -6.69 8.03 13.52
C THR A 131 -7.34 7.82 14.88
N GLN A 132 -6.79 8.41 15.94
CA GLN A 132 -7.32 8.28 17.29
C GLN A 132 -8.72 8.91 17.42
N VAL A 133 -8.93 10.12 16.89
CA VAL A 133 -10.24 10.79 16.90
C VAL A 133 -11.29 9.95 16.17
N LEU A 134 -10.92 9.32 15.06
CA LEU A 134 -11.83 8.47 14.28
C LEU A 134 -12.21 7.20 15.05
N LEU A 135 -11.25 6.57 15.74
CA LEU A 135 -11.51 5.44 16.63
C LEU A 135 -12.43 5.83 17.80
N GLU A 136 -12.17 6.97 18.45
CA GLU A 136 -13.01 7.50 19.54
C GLU A 136 -14.43 7.87 19.07
N ALA A 137 -14.58 8.26 17.81
CA ALA A 137 -15.88 8.49 17.18
C ALA A 137 -16.63 7.19 16.79
N GLY A 138 -16.09 6.01 17.12
CA GLY A 138 -16.68 4.72 16.80
C GLY A 138 -16.55 4.31 15.33
N LEU A 139 -15.63 4.93 14.59
CA LEU A 139 -15.30 4.53 13.22
C LEU A 139 -14.15 3.52 13.22
N ASP A 140 -13.98 2.80 12.12
CA ASP A 140 -12.91 1.81 11.92
C ASP A 140 -11.91 2.29 10.84
N PRO A 141 -10.99 3.23 11.18
CA PRO A 141 -10.03 3.76 10.23
C PRO A 141 -8.87 2.78 9.97
N SER A 142 -8.47 2.67 8.71
CA SER A 142 -7.21 2.02 8.32
C SER A 142 -6.16 3.09 8.06
N ALA A 143 -5.08 3.09 8.85
CA ALA A 143 -4.08 4.14 8.81
C ALA A 143 -2.67 3.61 8.51
N VAL A 144 -1.98 4.30 7.60
CA VAL A 144 -0.56 4.07 7.31
C VAL A 144 0.24 5.22 7.91
N ILE A 145 0.89 4.97 9.05
CA ILE A 145 1.63 5.98 9.81
C ILE A 145 3.12 5.64 9.77
N GLY A 146 3.95 6.63 9.38
CA GLY A 146 5.40 6.48 9.22
C GLY A 146 6.20 6.34 10.52
N GLY A 147 5.68 5.62 11.52
CA GLY A 147 6.31 5.38 12.81
C GLY A 147 5.43 4.55 13.77
N LYS A 148 6.05 3.88 14.75
CA LYS A 148 5.33 3.16 15.82
C LYS A 148 4.62 4.17 16.73
N LEU A 149 3.33 3.99 16.94
CA LEU A 149 2.52 4.78 17.87
C LEU A 149 2.76 4.28 19.31
N PRO A 150 3.15 5.13 20.28
CA PRO A 150 3.39 4.66 21.65
C PRO A 150 2.15 4.08 22.36
N ALA A 151 0.95 4.51 21.95
CA ALA A 151 -0.32 4.02 22.50
C ALA A 151 -0.85 2.74 21.81
N MET A 152 -0.20 2.28 20.73
CA MET A 152 -0.63 1.12 19.94
C MET A 152 0.60 0.32 19.51
N ALA A 153 0.70 -0.94 19.95
CA ALA A 153 1.88 -1.79 19.74
C ALA A 153 2.17 -2.18 18.26
N VAL A 154 1.56 -1.51 17.28
CA VAL A 154 1.58 -1.87 15.86
C VAL A 154 1.72 -0.61 14.99
N SER A 155 2.55 -0.65 13.95
CA SER A 155 2.69 0.46 12.98
C SER A 155 1.52 0.55 11.98
N CYS A 156 0.68 -0.48 11.94
CA CYS A 156 -0.49 -0.62 11.08
C CYS A 156 -1.62 -1.25 11.91
N LEU A 157 -2.83 -0.70 11.87
CA LEU A 157 -3.99 -1.28 12.56
C LEU A 157 -4.39 -2.58 11.83
N PRO A 158 -4.72 -3.69 12.51
CA PRO A 158 -5.23 -4.89 11.83
C PRO A 158 -6.46 -4.55 10.99
N LEU A 159 -6.40 -4.90 9.71
CA LEU A 159 -7.42 -4.61 8.70
C LEU A 159 -8.65 -5.54 8.78
N THR A 160 -8.81 -6.25 9.90
CA THR A 160 -9.94 -7.16 10.11
C THR A 160 -11.07 -6.43 10.82
N PRO A 161 -12.32 -6.48 10.30
CA PRO A 161 -13.46 -6.00 11.06
C PRO A 161 -13.58 -6.84 12.33
N THR A 162 -13.49 -6.21 13.49
CA THR A 162 -14.00 -6.84 14.72
C THR A 162 -15.50 -7.04 14.51
N ALA A 163 -16.01 -8.22 14.87
CA ALA A 163 -17.33 -8.75 14.49
C ALA A 163 -18.57 -7.92 14.95
N ALA A 164 -18.37 -6.70 15.48
CA ALA A 164 -19.42 -5.86 16.04
C ALA A 164 -19.91 -4.71 15.14
N THR A 165 -19.25 -4.39 14.02
CA THR A 165 -19.58 -3.17 13.25
C THR A 165 -19.60 -3.42 11.74
N ALA A 166 -20.66 -4.06 11.27
CA ALA A 166 -20.92 -4.38 9.86
C ALA A 166 -21.24 -3.17 8.94
N THR A 167 -20.82 -1.95 9.30
CA THR A 167 -21.13 -0.71 8.52
C THR A 167 -19.96 0.27 8.37
N ALA A 168 -18.75 -0.07 8.81
CA ALA A 168 -17.64 0.89 8.72
C ALA A 168 -17.07 0.94 7.30
N LYS A 169 -17.36 2.02 6.58
CA LYS A 169 -16.64 2.42 5.37
C LYS A 169 -15.18 2.63 5.75
N THR A 170 -14.31 1.68 5.41
CA THR A 170 -12.85 1.74 5.62
C THR A 170 -12.31 3.11 5.23
N LEU A 171 -11.83 3.86 6.22
CA LEU A 171 -11.31 5.22 6.05
C LEU A 171 -9.79 5.14 5.94
N TYR A 172 -9.25 5.50 4.78
CA TYR A 172 -7.82 5.38 4.51
C TYR A 172 -7.06 6.65 4.90
N VAL A 173 -6.16 6.58 5.89
CA VAL A 173 -5.31 7.71 6.30
C VAL A 173 -3.91 7.57 5.70
N LYS A 174 -3.55 8.49 4.81
CA LYS A 174 -2.30 8.50 4.03
C LYS A 174 -1.32 9.53 4.58
N VAL A 175 -0.06 9.15 4.81
CA VAL A 175 1.04 10.10 5.05
C VAL A 175 1.88 10.26 3.77
N ALA A 176 2.02 11.49 3.25
CA ALA A 176 2.87 11.77 2.08
C ALA A 176 3.99 12.77 2.42
N ASN A 177 5.24 12.43 2.06
CA ASN A 177 6.37 13.36 2.05
C ASN A 177 6.39 14.09 0.69
N THR A 178 6.28 15.41 0.68
CA THR A 178 6.01 16.20 -0.53
C THR A 178 7.29 16.54 -1.31
N THR A 179 7.35 16.13 -2.57
CA THR A 179 8.00 16.88 -3.68
C THR A 179 7.31 16.69 -5.05
N THR A 180 6.15 16.02 -5.17
CA THR A 180 5.40 15.95 -6.44
C THR A 180 4.12 16.81 -6.40
N PRO A 181 3.81 17.60 -7.46
CA PRO A 181 2.79 18.67 -7.40
C PRO A 181 1.36 18.21 -7.70
N PHE A 182 1.12 16.91 -7.91
CA PHE A 182 -0.20 16.38 -8.27
C PHE A 182 -0.82 15.61 -7.11
N CYS A 183 -1.48 16.31 -6.18
CA CYS A 183 -2.56 15.73 -5.36
C CYS A 183 -3.21 16.87 -4.58
N THR A 184 -4.42 17.28 -4.97
CA THR A 184 -5.25 18.18 -4.16
C THR A 184 -6.09 17.36 -3.19
N TRP A 185 -5.52 17.22 -2.00
CA TRP A 185 -6.03 17.16 -0.64
C TRP A 185 -7.53 17.41 -0.38
N ILE A 186 -8.11 16.50 0.43
CA ILE A 186 -9.46 16.51 1.01
C ILE A 186 -10.57 16.70 -0.03
N ARG A 187 -11.04 15.58 -0.61
CA ARG A 187 -12.32 15.54 -1.31
C ARG A 187 -13.42 15.27 -0.28
N THR A 188 -13.97 16.37 0.24
CA THR A 188 -15.29 16.53 0.88
C THR A 188 -15.88 15.31 1.59
N LEU A 189 -15.82 15.32 2.92
CA LEU A 189 -16.73 14.57 3.80
C LEU A 189 -18.19 14.92 3.43
N ARG A 190 -18.85 14.12 2.60
CA ARG A 190 -20.31 14.11 2.53
C ARG A 190 -20.81 13.21 3.65
N TRP A 191 -21.15 13.86 4.76
CA TRP A 191 -22.08 13.30 5.74
C TRP A 191 -23.45 13.24 5.06
N CYS A 192 -23.98 12.03 4.89
CA CYS A 192 -25.42 11.82 4.76
C CYS A 192 -25.91 11.33 6.11
#